data_AF-A0A934AE38-F1
#
_entry.id   AF-A0A934AE38-F1
#
_cell.length_a   1.000
_cell.length_b   1.000
_cell.length_c   1.000
_cell.angle_alpha   90.00
_cell.angle_beta   90.00
_cell.angle_gamma   90.00
#
_symmetry.space_group_name_H-M   'P 1'
#
loop_
_entity.id
_entity.type
_entity.pdbx_description
1 polymer ?
#
loop_
_entity_poly.entity_id
_entity_poly.type
_entity_poly.pdbx_seq_one_letter_code
_entity_poly.pdbx_strand_id
1 'polypeptide(L)'
;MFQQYQTKKPQNKRNNATILESLRDIGGGVGKTITKDIAGKVAQDAFASLFGSMPKSGEFGNKRQVEFPHAERPFGSQKTPEFNRGAMIHADQLRIKQELDAVRGELKALSATIKQFSLEVDKAIRDEPIEPGIYHVNFYQRLRSLLMLLREQIDDSRTWLMISSGRKKKKQYWGLYKKHGTKFGLSSERTMATQTG
;
A
#
# COMPACT_ATOMS: atom_id res chain seq x y z
N MET A 1 -54.02 30.11 7.56
CA MET A 1 -53.67 28.69 7.32
C MET A 1 -52.23 28.68 6.79
N PHE A 2 -51.23 28.55 7.66
CA PHE A 2 -49.81 28.61 7.28
C PHE A 2 -49.22 27.21 7.23
N GLN A 3 -48.85 26.76 6.03
CA GLN A 3 -48.30 25.43 5.80
C GLN A 3 -46.78 25.47 5.94
N GLN A 4 -46.27 24.86 7.02
CA GLN A 4 -44.85 24.64 7.25
C GLN A 4 -44.33 23.56 6.29
N TYR A 5 -43.36 23.91 5.43
CA TYR A 5 -42.59 22.95 4.67
C TYR A 5 -41.48 22.38 5.56
N GLN A 6 -41.58 21.09 5.94
CA GLN A 6 -40.48 20.36 6.56
C GLN A 6 -39.53 19.83 5.49
N THR A 7 -38.27 20.27 5.51
CA THR A 7 -37.20 19.75 4.66
C THR A 7 -36.61 18.46 5.27
N LYS A 8 -36.73 17.34 4.55
CA LYS A 8 -36.15 16.05 4.94
C LYS A 8 -34.63 16.05 4.68
N LYS A 9 -33.83 15.76 5.72
CA LYS A 9 -32.37 15.55 5.62
C LYS A 9 -32.04 14.21 4.94
N PRO A 10 -31.06 14.13 4.01
CA PRO A 10 -30.64 12.86 3.44
C PRO A 10 -29.75 12.07 4.41
N GLN A 11 -30.07 10.79 4.61
CA GLN A 11 -29.28 9.86 5.41
C GLN A 11 -28.00 9.44 4.68
N ASN A 12 -26.86 9.75 5.28
CA ASN A 12 -25.53 9.38 4.81
C ASN A 12 -25.23 7.92 5.21
N LYS A 13 -25.52 6.96 4.32
CA LYS A 13 -25.01 5.59 4.44
C LYS A 13 -23.55 5.57 3.99
N ARG A 14 -22.63 5.49 4.95
CA ARG A 14 -21.20 5.29 4.71
C ARG A 14 -20.96 3.90 4.11
N ASN A 15 -20.43 3.87 2.90
CA ASN A 15 -19.99 2.68 2.18
C ASN A 15 -18.70 2.13 2.81
N ASN A 16 -18.83 1.14 3.70
CA ASN A 16 -17.69 0.37 4.22
C ASN A 16 -17.21 -0.70 3.21
N ALA A 17 -17.88 -0.85 2.07
CA ALA A 17 -17.55 -1.82 1.02
C ALA A 17 -16.28 -1.46 0.22
N THR A 18 -15.97 -0.17 0.07
CA THR A 18 -14.88 0.33 -0.80
C THR A 18 -13.48 -0.06 -0.32
N ILE A 19 -13.29 -0.22 0.99
CA ILE A 19 -11.96 -0.56 1.55
C ILE A 19 -11.65 -2.05 1.37
N LEU A 20 -12.65 -2.92 1.51
CA LEU A 20 -12.47 -4.36 1.36
C LEU A 20 -12.30 -4.77 -0.10
N GLU A 21 -12.99 -4.08 -1.01
CA GLU A 21 -12.84 -4.24 -2.46
C GLU A 21 -11.43 -3.84 -2.92
N SER A 22 -10.91 -2.72 -2.41
CA SER A 22 -9.53 -2.28 -2.71
C SER A 22 -8.44 -3.23 -2.19
N LEU A 23 -8.71 -4.02 -1.15
CA LEU A 23 -7.75 -5.01 -0.62
C LEU A 23 -7.81 -6.34 -1.40
N ARG A 24 -8.99 -6.69 -1.93
CA ARG A 24 -9.19 -7.88 -2.76
C ARG A 24 -8.51 -7.73 -4.13
N ASP A 25 -8.53 -6.54 -4.72
CA ASP A 25 -7.88 -6.29 -6.02
C ASP A 25 -6.34 -6.27 -5.93
N ILE A 26 -5.78 -5.94 -4.77
CA ILE A 26 -4.32 -5.97 -4.56
C ILE A 26 -3.77 -7.40 -4.43
N GLY A 27 -4.60 -8.37 -4.04
CA GLY A 27 -4.19 -9.76 -3.82
C GLY A 27 -4.12 -10.64 -5.08
N GLY A 28 -4.61 -10.17 -6.23
CA GLY A 28 -4.73 -10.97 -7.45
C GLY A 28 -3.48 -11.04 -8.35
N GLY A 29 -2.42 -10.27 -8.05
CA GLY A 29 -1.36 -9.96 -9.02
C GLY A 29 -0.03 -10.73 -8.92
N VAL A 30 0.22 -11.56 -7.90
CA VAL A 30 1.55 -12.15 -7.66
C VAL A 30 1.45 -13.67 -7.43
N GLY A 31 0.91 -14.40 -8.40
CA GLY A 31 0.45 -15.77 -8.20
C GLY A 31 1.31 -16.93 -8.74
N LYS A 32 2.38 -16.71 -9.52
CA LYS A 32 2.93 -17.83 -10.34
C LYS A 32 4.40 -18.21 -10.20
N THR A 33 5.20 -17.58 -9.34
CA THR A 33 6.65 -17.90 -9.30
C THR A 33 7.23 -18.21 -7.91
N ILE A 34 6.52 -17.93 -6.80
CA ILE A 34 7.08 -18.07 -5.43
C ILE A 34 6.53 -19.29 -4.68
N THR A 35 5.48 -19.95 -5.18
CA THR A 35 4.75 -20.98 -4.42
C THR A 35 5.33 -22.38 -4.48
N LYS A 36 6.17 -22.71 -5.48
CA LYS A 36 6.51 -24.12 -5.75
C LYS A 36 7.70 -24.67 -4.94
N ASP A 37 8.68 -23.84 -4.60
CA ASP A 37 9.95 -24.37 -4.01
C ASP A 37 10.19 -23.97 -2.54
N ILE A 38 9.58 -22.89 -2.05
CA ILE A 38 9.86 -22.35 -0.70
C ILE A 38 8.76 -22.73 0.30
N ALA A 39 7.50 -22.69 -0.12
CA ALA A 39 6.36 -23.01 0.74
C ALA A 39 6.26 -24.51 1.06
N GLY A 40 6.66 -25.38 0.12
CA GLY A 40 6.49 -26.83 0.28
C GLY A 40 7.37 -27.45 1.37
N LYS A 41 8.63 -27.05 1.48
CA LYS A 41 9.59 -27.67 2.43
C LYS A 41 9.51 -27.08 3.83
N VAL A 42 9.42 -25.77 3.96
CA VAL A 42 9.41 -25.09 5.27
C VAL A 42 8.10 -25.34 6.02
N ALA A 43 6.95 -25.39 5.31
CA ALA A 43 5.68 -25.67 5.95
C ALA A 43 5.57 -27.13 6.43
N GLN A 44 6.16 -28.08 5.71
CA GLN A 44 6.14 -29.50 6.09
C GLN A 44 6.98 -29.76 7.36
N ASP A 45 8.17 -29.17 7.46
CA ASP A 45 9.03 -29.34 8.64
C ASP A 45 8.47 -28.64 9.90
N ALA A 46 7.83 -27.48 9.73
CA ALA A 46 7.17 -26.76 10.82
C ALA A 46 5.90 -27.47 11.31
N PHE A 47 5.09 -28.06 10.43
CA PHE A 47 3.92 -28.84 10.85
C PHE A 47 4.31 -30.19 11.47
N ALA A 48 5.34 -30.86 10.93
CA ALA A 48 5.83 -32.14 11.46
C ALA A 48 6.46 -32.00 12.85
N SER A 49 7.11 -30.86 13.14
CA SER A 49 7.63 -30.56 14.48
C SER A 49 6.53 -30.21 15.49
N LEU A 50 5.40 -29.65 15.02
CA LEU A 50 4.28 -29.28 15.88
C LEU A 50 3.34 -30.46 16.21
N PHE A 51 3.16 -31.41 15.29
CA PHE A 51 2.19 -32.51 15.44
C PHE A 51 2.80 -33.91 15.44
N GLY A 52 4.13 -34.03 15.33
CA GLY A 52 4.81 -35.31 15.16
C GLY A 52 4.69 -35.84 13.74
N SER A 53 5.65 -36.67 13.32
CA SER A 53 5.63 -37.28 11.99
C SER A 53 4.42 -38.21 11.86
N MET A 54 3.53 -37.91 10.92
CA MET A 54 2.47 -38.82 10.53
C MET A 54 3.12 -40.03 9.84
N PRO A 55 2.91 -41.27 10.29
CA PRO A 55 3.50 -42.42 9.65
C PRO A 55 2.94 -42.55 8.24
N LYS A 56 3.81 -42.70 7.24
CA LYS A 56 3.40 -43.11 5.90
C LYS A 56 2.69 -44.46 6.02
N SER A 57 1.43 -44.49 5.59
CA SER A 57 0.62 -45.69 5.51
C SER A 57 1.36 -46.81 4.77
N GLY A 58 1.39 -47.99 5.39
CA GLY A 58 1.73 -49.25 4.74
C GLY A 58 2.97 -49.95 5.27
N GLU A 59 2.97 -50.37 6.54
CA GLU A 59 3.65 -51.58 7.02
C GLU A 59 3.37 -51.75 8.53
N PHE A 60 2.32 -52.50 8.87
CA PHE A 60 2.19 -53.05 10.22
C PHE A 60 3.09 -54.28 10.31
N GLY A 61 4.37 -54.02 10.52
CA GLY A 61 5.41 -55.02 10.69
C GLY A 61 5.94 -55.05 12.12
N ASN A 62 5.32 -55.92 12.92
CA ASN A 62 5.97 -56.68 13.99
C ASN A 62 6.40 -55.94 15.28
N LYS A 63 6.14 -56.63 16.39
CA LYS A 63 6.41 -56.25 17.79
C LYS A 63 7.84 -55.72 17.97
N ARG A 64 8.03 -54.39 17.96
CA ARG A 64 9.21 -53.75 18.55
C ARG A 64 8.82 -53.21 19.91
N GLN A 65 9.39 -53.83 20.92
CA GLN A 65 9.41 -53.29 22.27
C GLN A 65 9.94 -51.86 22.17
N VAL A 66 9.20 -50.90 22.71
CA VAL A 66 9.67 -49.52 22.85
C VAL A 66 10.71 -49.56 23.98
N GLU A 67 11.94 -49.95 23.63
CA GLU A 67 13.08 -49.59 24.44
C GLU A 67 13.18 -48.08 24.38
N PHE A 68 12.92 -47.42 25.50
CA PHE A 68 13.30 -46.02 25.66
C PHE A 68 14.81 -46.03 25.82
N PRO A 69 15.62 -45.63 24.82
CA PRO A 69 17.01 -45.36 25.09
C PRO A 69 17.02 -44.26 26.16
N HIS A 70 17.46 -44.62 27.37
CA HIS A 70 18.03 -43.65 28.30
C HIS A 70 19.36 -43.22 27.69
N ALA A 71 19.28 -42.55 26.54
CA ALA A 71 20.29 -41.59 26.17
C ALA A 71 20.18 -40.54 27.27
N GLU A 72 21.13 -40.58 28.21
CA GLU A 72 21.52 -39.43 28.99
C GLU A 72 21.73 -38.31 27.97
N ARG A 73 20.67 -37.55 27.71
CA ARG A 73 20.81 -36.28 27.02
C ARG A 73 21.64 -35.49 28.01
N PRO A 74 22.90 -35.10 27.72
CA PRO A 74 23.42 -33.98 28.46
C PRO A 74 22.36 -32.91 28.28
N PHE A 75 21.82 -32.40 29.39
CA PHE A 75 21.08 -31.14 29.40
C PHE A 75 22.08 -30.02 29.04
N GLY A 76 22.75 -30.15 27.89
CA GLY A 76 23.27 -29.04 27.15
C GLY A 76 22.02 -28.31 26.74
N SER A 77 21.73 -27.23 27.46
CA SER A 77 20.82 -26.19 27.03
C SER A 77 21.07 -26.02 25.54
N GLN A 78 20.18 -26.56 24.70
CA GLN A 78 20.13 -26.16 23.32
C GLN A 78 19.79 -24.68 23.43
N LYS A 79 20.84 -23.86 23.44
CA LYS A 79 20.73 -22.44 23.19
C LYS A 79 20.07 -22.43 21.83
N THR A 80 18.75 -22.29 21.80
CA THR A 80 18.04 -21.88 20.61
C THR A 80 18.90 -20.76 20.07
N PRO A 81 19.44 -20.86 18.83
CA PRO A 81 20.13 -19.72 18.28
C PRO A 81 19.12 -18.60 18.39
N GLU A 82 19.38 -17.63 19.27
CA GLU A 82 18.59 -16.41 19.35
C GLU A 82 18.85 -15.74 18.01
N PHE A 83 18.05 -16.19 17.05
CA PHE A 83 18.13 -15.81 15.68
C PHE A 83 17.97 -14.31 15.70
N ASN A 84 19.02 -13.64 15.27
CA ASN A 84 19.31 -12.23 15.49
C ASN A 84 18.17 -11.36 14.93
N ARG A 85 17.06 -11.26 15.68
CA ARG A 85 15.86 -10.52 15.29
C ARG A 85 16.23 -9.07 14.97
N GLY A 86 17.21 -8.52 15.70
CA GLY A 86 17.80 -7.21 15.41
C GLY A 86 18.38 -7.13 14.00
N ALA A 87 19.27 -8.05 13.62
CA ALA A 87 19.87 -8.06 12.27
C ALA A 87 18.84 -8.23 11.15
N MET A 88 17.79 -9.03 11.37
CA MET A 88 16.70 -9.17 10.39
C MET A 88 15.89 -7.89 10.24
N ILE A 89 15.49 -7.27 11.36
CA ILE A 89 14.77 -5.98 11.35
C ILE A 89 15.61 -4.89 10.66
N HIS A 90 16.93 -4.87 10.88
CA HIS A 90 17.82 -3.94 10.21
C HIS A 90 17.93 -4.20 8.70
N ALA A 91 18.02 -5.46 8.28
CA ALA A 91 18.04 -5.83 6.87
C ALA A 91 16.73 -5.43 6.17
N ASP A 92 15.58 -5.67 6.80
CA ASP A 92 14.27 -5.29 6.27
C ASP A 92 14.12 -3.77 6.16
N GLN A 93 14.56 -3.02 7.18
CA GLN A 93 14.55 -1.55 7.12
C GLN A 93 15.44 -1.00 6.00
N LEU A 94 16.59 -1.62 5.75
CA LEU A 94 17.47 -1.21 4.67
C LEU A 94 16.84 -1.48 3.29
N ARG A 95 16.21 -2.64 3.11
CA ARG A 95 15.48 -2.99 1.88
C ARG A 95 14.35 -2.01 1.60
N ILE A 96 13.54 -1.70 2.62
CA ILE A 96 12.44 -0.73 2.51
C ILE A 96 12.97 0.65 2.11
N LYS A 97 14.10 1.09 2.68
CA LYS A 97 14.72 2.38 2.32
C LYS A 97 15.18 2.37 0.86
N GLN A 98 15.85 1.31 0.41
CA GLN A 98 16.31 1.19 -0.97
C GLN A 98 15.15 1.22 -1.95
N GLU A 99 14.07 0.48 -1.67
CA GLU A 99 12.86 0.47 -2.48
C GLU A 99 12.21 1.86 -2.53
N LEU A 100 12.12 2.54 -1.38
CA LEU A 100 11.58 3.89 -1.30
C LEU A 100 12.39 4.89 -2.13
N ASP A 101 13.72 4.81 -2.09
CA ASP A 101 14.58 5.70 -2.86
C ASP A 101 14.54 5.40 -4.36
N ALA A 102 14.40 4.13 -4.76
CA ALA A 102 14.14 3.75 -6.14
C ALA A 102 12.82 4.35 -6.66
N VAL A 103 11.72 4.15 -5.93
CA VAL A 103 10.40 4.71 -6.27
C VAL A 103 10.45 6.24 -6.35
N ARG A 104 11.17 6.91 -5.43
CA ARG A 104 11.36 8.37 -5.49
C ARG A 104 12.12 8.82 -6.72
N GLY A 105 13.14 8.06 -7.13
CA GLY A 105 13.89 8.30 -8.36
C GLY A 105 12.99 8.25 -9.59
N GLU A 106 12.16 7.21 -9.70
CA GLU A 106 11.20 7.04 -10.78
C GLU A 106 10.16 8.17 -10.81
N LEU A 107 9.59 8.54 -9.66
CA LEU A 107 8.65 9.66 -9.56
C LEU A 107 9.28 11.00 -9.98
N LYS A 108 10.57 11.21 -9.67
CA LYS A 108 11.30 12.41 -10.10
C LYS A 108 11.52 12.42 -11.62
N ALA A 109 11.88 11.28 -12.20
CA ALA A 109 12.02 11.13 -13.65
C ALA A 109 10.69 11.37 -14.37
N LEU A 110 9.61 10.76 -13.89
CA LEU A 110 8.25 10.96 -14.41
C LEU A 110 7.83 12.44 -14.36
N SER A 111 8.12 13.12 -13.24
CA SER A 111 7.84 14.56 -13.11
C SER A 111 8.60 15.39 -14.15
N ALA A 112 9.84 15.03 -14.46
CA ALA A 112 10.62 15.72 -15.50
C ALA A 112 10.05 15.46 -16.89
N THR A 113 9.67 14.21 -17.20
CA THR A 113 9.04 13.86 -18.48
C THR A 113 7.73 14.61 -18.71
N ILE A 114 6.88 14.74 -17.68
CA ILE A 114 5.63 15.50 -17.78
C ILE A 114 5.89 16.98 -18.08
N LYS A 115 6.92 17.58 -17.46
CA LYS A 115 7.30 18.98 -17.75
C LYS A 115 7.79 19.15 -19.18
N GLN A 116 8.63 18.24 -19.65
CA GLN A 116 9.14 18.27 -21.02
C GLN A 116 8.00 18.12 -22.04
N PHE A 117 7.09 17.18 -21.79
CA PHE A 117 5.89 16.99 -22.60
C PHE A 117 5.02 18.26 -22.66
N SER A 118 4.86 18.97 -21.54
CA SER A 118 4.14 20.26 -21.53
C SER A 118 4.76 21.28 -22.48
N LEU A 119 6.09 21.35 -22.56
CA LEU A 119 6.78 22.27 -23.47
C LEU A 119 6.58 21.89 -24.95
N GLU A 120 6.57 20.58 -25.24
CA GLU A 120 6.32 20.07 -26.60
C GLU A 120 4.89 20.35 -27.05
N VAL A 121 3.91 20.19 -26.15
CA VAL A 121 2.52 20.55 -26.40
C VAL A 121 2.38 22.05 -26.64
N ASP A 122 3.02 22.89 -25.81
CA ASP A 122 3.01 24.35 -26.00
C ASP A 122 3.62 24.76 -27.34
N LYS A 123 4.70 24.09 -27.75
CA LYS A 123 5.30 24.29 -29.07
C LYS A 123 4.33 23.90 -30.18
N ALA A 124 3.71 22.72 -30.11
CA ALA A 124 2.74 22.27 -31.09
C ALA A 124 1.53 23.20 -31.22
N ILE A 125 1.10 23.85 -30.12
CA ILE A 125 0.01 24.83 -30.15
C ILE A 125 0.44 26.13 -30.86
N ARG A 126 1.71 26.53 -30.72
CA ARG A 126 2.25 27.77 -31.33
C ARG A 126 2.61 27.61 -32.79
N ASP A 127 2.98 26.40 -33.21
CA ASP A 127 3.34 26.08 -34.59
C ASP A 127 2.06 26.01 -35.46
N GLU A 128 1.59 27.18 -35.91
CA GLU A 128 0.44 27.30 -36.80
C GLU A 128 0.79 26.83 -38.22
N PRO A 129 0.06 25.86 -38.81
CA PRO A 129 0.30 25.42 -40.19
C PRO A 129 -0.05 26.52 -41.19
N ILE A 130 0.85 26.82 -42.12
CA ILE A 130 0.64 27.83 -43.18
C ILE A 130 -0.53 27.43 -44.10
N GLU A 131 -0.68 26.14 -44.37
CA GLU A 131 -1.78 25.57 -45.17
C GLU A 131 -2.43 24.37 -44.45
N PRO A 132 -3.42 24.61 -43.57
CA PRO A 132 -4.01 23.55 -42.76
C PRO A 132 -4.92 22.63 -43.58
N GLY A 133 -4.46 21.41 -43.84
CA GLY A 133 -5.29 20.31 -44.37
C GLY A 133 -5.98 19.44 -43.31
N ILE A 134 -6.85 18.52 -43.77
CA ILE A 134 -7.61 17.55 -42.92
C ILE A 134 -6.70 16.75 -41.98
N TYR A 135 -5.47 16.45 -42.42
CA TYR A 135 -4.48 15.77 -41.59
C TYR A 135 -4.19 16.50 -40.28
N HIS A 136 -3.98 17.82 -40.33
CA HIS A 136 -3.70 18.63 -39.15
C HIS A 136 -4.89 18.63 -38.18
N VAL A 137 -6.12 18.72 -38.71
CA VAL A 137 -7.34 18.64 -37.90
C VAL A 137 -7.40 17.32 -37.12
N ASN A 138 -7.20 16.20 -37.81
CA ASN A 138 -7.20 14.88 -37.19
C ASN A 138 -6.07 14.73 -36.16
N PHE A 139 -4.89 15.28 -36.44
CA PHE A 139 -3.77 15.30 -35.50
C PHE A 139 -4.13 16.04 -34.21
N TYR A 140 -4.60 17.28 -34.31
CA TYR A 140 -4.97 18.08 -33.14
C TYR A 140 -6.16 17.50 -32.37
N GLN A 141 -7.12 16.87 -33.05
CA GLN A 141 -8.21 16.14 -32.39
C GLN A 141 -7.68 14.97 -31.56
N ARG A 142 -6.77 14.16 -32.11
CA ARG A 142 -6.14 13.05 -31.38
C ARG A 142 -5.29 13.55 -30.22
N LEU A 143 -4.52 14.61 -30.43
CA LEU A 143 -3.72 15.25 -29.38
C LEU A 143 -4.62 15.74 -28.24
N ARG A 144 -5.73 16.41 -28.57
CA ARG A 144 -6.72 16.85 -27.58
C ARG A 144 -7.28 15.69 -26.77
N SER A 145 -7.71 14.60 -27.41
CA SER A 145 -8.25 13.43 -26.71
C SER A 145 -7.23 12.82 -25.74
N LEU A 146 -5.96 12.74 -26.15
CA LEU A 146 -4.88 12.24 -25.30
C LEU A 146 -4.62 13.17 -24.10
N LEU A 147 -4.59 14.49 -24.32
CA LEU A 147 -4.41 15.46 -23.25
C LEU A 147 -5.58 15.47 -22.25
N MET A 148 -6.81 15.23 -22.72
CA MET A 148 -7.97 15.10 -21.83
C MET A 148 -7.84 13.89 -20.89
N LEU A 149 -7.43 12.73 -21.42
CA LEU A 149 -7.20 11.53 -20.60
C LEU A 149 -6.06 11.76 -19.60
N LEU A 150 -4.96 12.35 -20.04
CA LEU A 150 -3.83 12.64 -19.15
C LEU A 150 -4.23 13.60 -18.03
N ARG A 151 -5.04 14.61 -18.33
CA ARG A 151 -5.55 15.56 -17.33
C ARG A 151 -6.35 14.86 -16.25
N GLU A 152 -7.26 13.97 -16.61
CA GLU A 152 -8.07 13.19 -15.66
C GLU A 152 -7.18 12.40 -14.69
N GLN A 153 -6.18 11.67 -15.23
CA GLN A 153 -5.24 10.89 -14.42
C GLN A 153 -4.39 11.75 -13.47
N ILE A 154 -4.00 12.95 -13.91
CA ILE A 154 -3.27 13.92 -13.07
C ILE A 154 -4.16 14.46 -11.95
N ASP A 155 -5.41 14.79 -12.24
CA ASP A 155 -6.36 15.31 -11.25
C ASP A 155 -6.71 14.27 -10.18
N ASP A 156 -6.89 13.01 -10.57
CA ASP A 156 -7.07 11.88 -9.64
C ASP A 156 -5.84 11.69 -8.74
N SER A 157 -4.65 11.71 -9.33
CA SER A 157 -3.37 11.61 -8.61
C SER A 157 -3.20 12.76 -7.61
N ARG A 158 -3.54 13.98 -8.01
CA ARG A 158 -3.52 15.17 -7.14
C ARG A 158 -4.49 15.03 -5.98
N THR A 159 -5.70 14.52 -6.24
CA THR A 159 -6.71 14.27 -5.22
C THR A 159 -6.23 13.25 -4.20
N TRP A 160 -5.62 12.14 -4.65
CA TRP A 160 -5.04 11.14 -3.76
C TRP A 160 -3.90 11.71 -2.89
N LEU A 161 -2.99 12.49 -3.47
CA LEU A 161 -1.91 13.16 -2.72
C LEU A 161 -2.44 14.15 -1.67
N MET A 162 -3.49 14.91 -2.01
CA MET A 162 -4.13 15.83 -1.07
C MET A 162 -4.78 15.10 0.10
N ILE A 163 -5.50 14.01 -0.18
CA ILE A 163 -6.14 13.19 0.86
C ILE A 163 -5.08 12.55 1.77
N SER A 164 -4.02 11.98 1.17
CA SER A 164 -2.93 11.34 1.91
C SER A 164 -2.18 12.31 2.83
N SER A 165 -1.79 13.48 2.31
CA SER A 165 -1.13 14.53 3.09
C SER A 165 -2.05 15.13 4.17
N GLY A 166 -3.34 15.30 3.89
CA GLY A 166 -4.35 15.73 4.87
C GLY A 166 -4.51 14.73 6.03
N ARG A 167 -4.56 13.42 5.72
CA ARG A 167 -4.58 12.36 6.75
C ARG A 167 -3.33 12.40 7.63
N LYS A 168 -2.15 12.64 7.04
CA LYS A 168 -0.89 12.80 7.80
C LYS A 168 -0.97 13.97 8.79
N LYS A 169 -1.46 15.15 8.36
CA LYS A 169 -1.65 16.32 9.24
C LYS A 169 -2.61 16.02 10.39
N LYS A 170 -3.74 15.36 10.12
CA LYS A 170 -4.70 14.94 11.16
C LYS A 170 -4.08 13.96 12.15
N LYS A 171 -3.33 12.95 11.69
CA LYS A 171 -2.62 12.02 12.57
C LYS A 171 -1.60 12.75 13.47
N GLN A 172 -0.85 13.70 12.92
CA GLN A 172 0.09 14.52 13.68
C GLN A 172 -0.61 15.38 14.74
N TYR A 173 -1.74 16.01 14.39
CA TYR A 173 -2.57 16.76 15.33
C TYR A 173 -3.02 15.88 16.50
N TRP A 174 -3.60 14.70 16.22
CA TRP A 174 -4.05 13.78 17.26
C TRP A 174 -2.90 13.23 18.11
N GLY A 175 -1.71 13.05 17.53
CA GLY A 175 -0.51 12.69 18.28
C GLY A 175 -0.09 13.77 19.28
N LEU A 176 -0.13 15.04 18.88
CA LEU A 176 0.16 16.18 19.76
C LEU A 176 -0.92 16.37 20.84
N TYR A 177 -2.19 16.24 20.46
CA TYR A 177 -3.31 16.30 21.39
C TYR A 177 -3.21 15.22 22.48
N LYS A 178 -2.85 13.98 22.12
CA LYS A 178 -2.63 12.91 23.11
C LYS A 178 -1.47 13.22 24.07
N LYS A 179 -0.42 13.92 23.61
CA LYS A 179 0.76 14.25 24.43
C LYS A 179 0.52 15.43 25.37
N HIS A 180 -0.16 16.46 24.89
CA HIS A 180 -0.30 17.73 25.61
C HIS A 180 -1.73 17.97 26.17
N GLY A 181 -2.65 17.06 25.90
CA GLY A 181 -4.01 17.05 26.44
C GLY A 181 -4.87 18.23 25.99
N THR A 182 -5.87 18.54 26.80
CA THR A 182 -6.86 19.60 26.53
C THR A 182 -6.24 20.99 26.43
N LYS A 183 -5.11 21.26 27.12
CA LYS A 183 -4.36 22.53 27.00
C LYS A 183 -3.87 22.80 25.57
N PHE A 184 -3.50 21.76 24.82
CA PHE A 184 -3.12 21.89 23.42
C PHE A 184 -4.33 22.08 22.49
N GLY A 185 -5.46 21.46 22.80
CA GLY A 185 -6.70 21.62 22.03
C GLY A 185 -7.36 22.99 22.21
N LEU A 186 -7.28 23.56 23.42
CA LEU A 186 -7.92 24.82 23.82
C LEU A 186 -7.01 26.06 23.69
N SER A 187 -5.80 25.92 23.16
CA SER A 187 -4.93 27.07 22.95
C SER A 187 -5.59 28.04 21.97
N SER A 188 -5.73 29.31 22.36
CA SER A 188 -6.46 30.37 21.65
C SER A 188 -5.97 30.59 20.21
N GLU A 189 -4.69 30.35 19.97
CA GLU A 189 -4.05 30.36 18.65
C GLU A 189 -4.59 29.29 17.69
N ARG A 190 -5.12 28.17 18.20
CA ARG A 190 -5.48 26.99 17.42
C ARG A 190 -6.98 26.81 17.30
N THR A 191 -7.75 27.26 18.28
CA THR A 191 -9.23 27.32 18.20
C THR A 191 -9.66 28.18 17.01
N MET A 192 -8.98 29.31 16.77
CA MET A 192 -9.21 30.13 15.59
C MET A 192 -8.91 29.37 14.29
N ALA A 193 -7.81 28.62 14.22
CA ALA A 193 -7.44 27.84 13.04
C ALA A 193 -8.38 26.66 12.74
N THR A 194 -9.08 26.12 13.74
CA THR A 194 -10.09 25.06 13.57
C THR A 194 -11.52 25.58 13.37
N GLN A 195 -11.79 26.84 13.75
CA GLN A 195 -13.12 27.45 13.67
C GLN A 195 -13.42 28.02 12.28
N THR A 196 -12.39 28.36 11.49
CA THR A 196 -12.55 28.92 10.13
C THR A 196 -12.55 27.88 8.99
N GLY A 197 -12.80 26.60 9.32
CA GLY A 197 -12.83 25.48 8.36
C GLY A 197 -14.17 25.27 7.68
#